data_AF-A0A2D6FHJ4-F1
#
_entry.id   AF-A0A2D6FHJ4-F1
#
_cell.length_a   1.000
_cell.length_b   1.000
_cell.length_c   1.000
_cell.angle_alpha   90.00
_cell.angle_beta   90.00
_cell.angle_gamma   90.00
#
_symmetry.space_group_name_H-M   'P 1'
#
loop_
_entity.id
_entity.type
_entity.pdbx_description
1 polymer ?
#
loop_
_entity_poly.entity_id
_entity_poly.type
_entity_poly.pdbx_seq_one_letter_code
_entity_poly.pdbx_strand_id
1 'polypeptide(L)'
;MFRAMSICLTLVAAAPFGASAQGMLPGCRLENGILQCVPGLTASPEQQIQVLDGQIDRGLQQEGHLEQTIEGLKRFALVGEAREGALLKTELNPRSADVEELDVHWYRRSEQGNWTLVESGSGRNYRIGPKDQQNQLMAVLVVRNRDGNIRRISSNVIGPISD
;
A
#
# COMPACT_ATOMS: atom_id res chain seq x y z
N MET A 1 -21.85 -73.16 -26.29
CA MET A 1 -23.16 -73.84 -26.10
C MET A 1 -23.75 -73.37 -24.78
N PHE A 2 -24.82 -72.59 -24.79
CA PHE A 2 -26.07 -72.75 -24.04
C PHE A 2 -26.99 -71.57 -24.40
N ARG A 3 -28.28 -71.88 -24.55
CA ARG A 3 -29.30 -71.16 -25.32
C ARG A 3 -30.45 -70.81 -24.37
N ALA A 4 -31.19 -69.75 -24.72
CA ALA A 4 -32.53 -69.40 -24.26
C ALA A 4 -32.61 -68.91 -22.78
N MET A 5 -33.57 -68.11 -22.35
CA MET A 5 -34.94 -67.96 -22.83
C MET A 5 -35.52 -66.61 -22.36
N SER A 6 -36.27 -65.97 -23.25
CA SER A 6 -37.14 -64.84 -22.94
C SER A 6 -38.39 -65.36 -22.20
N ILE A 7 -38.77 -64.77 -21.07
CA ILE A 7 -40.15 -64.83 -20.55
C ILE A 7 -40.49 -63.45 -19.99
N CYS A 8 -41.51 -62.86 -20.62
CA CYS A 8 -42.20 -61.64 -20.22
C CYS A 8 -43.30 -62.03 -19.23
N LEU A 9 -43.42 -61.31 -18.10
CA LEU A 9 -44.69 -61.20 -17.39
C LEU A 9 -44.77 -59.84 -16.71
N THR A 10 -45.71 -59.03 -17.20
CA THR A 10 -46.11 -57.73 -16.66
C THR A 10 -46.96 -57.93 -15.40
N LEU A 11 -46.70 -57.13 -14.36
CA LEU A 11 -47.69 -56.84 -13.33
C LEU A 11 -47.65 -55.33 -13.02
N VAL A 12 -48.76 -54.66 -13.31
CA VAL A 12 -49.05 -53.28 -12.95
C VAL A 12 -49.54 -53.26 -11.50
N ALA A 13 -48.96 -52.41 -10.64
CA ALA A 13 -49.70 -51.69 -9.61
C ALA A 13 -48.86 -50.62 -8.91
N ALA A 14 -49.50 -49.46 -8.76
CA ALA A 14 -49.34 -48.46 -7.70
C ALA A 14 -48.06 -47.61 -7.66
N ALA A 15 -48.19 -46.38 -8.12
CA ALA A 15 -47.43 -45.26 -7.56
C ALA A 15 -47.80 -45.07 -6.09
N PRO A 16 -46.81 -44.75 -5.25
CA PRO A 16 -46.99 -43.68 -4.30
C PRO A 16 -45.90 -42.63 -4.48
N PHE A 17 -46.36 -41.40 -4.71
CA PHE A 17 -45.80 -40.15 -4.21
C PHE A 17 -44.45 -40.27 -3.47
N GLY A 18 -43.36 -40.15 -4.22
CA GLY A 18 -42.07 -39.74 -3.67
C GLY A 18 -42.04 -38.23 -3.54
N ALA A 19 -42.69 -37.68 -2.51
CA ALA A 19 -42.39 -36.34 -2.05
C ALA A 19 -40.99 -36.36 -1.42
N SER A 20 -39.95 -36.10 -2.20
CA SER A 20 -38.62 -35.82 -1.66
C SER A 20 -38.49 -34.32 -1.44
N ALA A 21 -38.79 -33.95 -0.19
CA ALA A 21 -38.16 -32.89 0.58
C ALA A 21 -37.77 -31.60 -0.16
N GLN A 22 -38.53 -30.54 0.16
CA GLN A 22 -38.17 -29.14 -0.05
C GLN A 22 -36.93 -28.79 0.77
N GLY A 23 -35.74 -29.14 0.27
CA GLY A 23 -34.50 -28.52 0.71
C GLY A 23 -34.35 -27.19 -0.03
N MET A 24 -34.75 -26.08 0.58
CA MET A 24 -34.39 -24.76 0.06
C MET A 24 -32.88 -24.59 0.18
N LEU A 25 -32.19 -24.51 -0.97
CA LEU A 25 -30.78 -24.10 -1.02
C LEU A 25 -30.68 -22.65 -0.52
N PRO A 26 -29.90 -22.38 0.54
CA PRO A 26 -29.72 -21.01 1.02
C PRO A 26 -29.17 -20.13 -0.10
N GLY A 27 -29.77 -18.94 -0.30
CA GLY A 27 -29.34 -17.98 -1.32
C GLY A 27 -29.91 -18.19 -2.73
N CYS A 28 -30.79 -19.18 -2.93
CA CYS A 28 -31.51 -19.39 -4.19
C CYS A 28 -33.03 -19.25 -4.01
N ARG A 29 -33.66 -18.52 -4.94
CA ARG A 29 -35.11 -18.40 -5.04
C ARG A 29 -35.58 -19.02 -6.35
N LEU A 30 -36.68 -19.76 -6.30
CA LEU A 30 -37.34 -20.28 -7.50
C LEU A 30 -38.28 -19.22 -8.05
N GLU A 31 -38.03 -18.74 -9.27
CA GLU A 31 -38.95 -17.86 -10.00
C GLU A 31 -39.30 -18.51 -11.35
N ASN A 32 -40.59 -18.67 -11.64
CA ASN A 32 -41.11 -19.26 -12.87
C ASN A 32 -40.53 -20.66 -13.21
N GLY A 33 -40.22 -21.47 -12.20
CA GLY A 33 -39.66 -22.81 -12.39
C GLY A 33 -38.15 -22.83 -12.66
N ILE A 34 -37.48 -21.68 -12.66
CA ILE A 34 -36.02 -21.56 -12.80
C ILE A 34 -35.44 -21.15 -11.44
N LEU A 35 -34.33 -21.78 -11.05
CA LEU A 35 -33.59 -21.44 -9.83
C LEU A 35 -32.74 -20.19 -10.11
N GLN A 36 -33.15 -19.04 -9.58
CA GLN A 36 -32.34 -17.83 -9.53
C GLN A 36 -31.55 -17.82 -8.21
N CYS A 37 -30.24 -18.03 -8.31
CA CYS A 37 -29.33 -17.89 -7.18
C CYS A 37 -28.62 -16.53 -7.22
N VAL A 38 -28.49 -15.89 -6.06
CA VAL A 38 -27.69 -14.66 -5.93
C VAL A 38 -26.22 -15.06 -6.04
N PRO A 39 -25.46 -14.54 -7.03
CA PRO A 39 -24.05 -14.90 -7.19
C PRO A 39 -23.26 -14.53 -5.93
N GLY A 40 -22.59 -15.52 -5.32
CA GLY A 40 -21.80 -15.35 -4.09
C GLY A 40 -22.42 -15.90 -2.80
N LEU A 41 -23.67 -16.38 -2.83
CA LEU A 41 -24.34 -17.02 -1.68
C LEU A 41 -24.48 -18.55 -1.79
N THR A 42 -24.00 -19.16 -2.88
CA THR A 42 -23.98 -20.63 -3.07
C THR A 42 -22.62 -21.26 -2.81
N ALA A 43 -21.62 -20.45 -2.41
CA ALA A 43 -20.35 -20.96 -1.93
C ALA A 43 -20.59 -21.61 -0.56
N SER A 44 -20.00 -22.77 -0.29
CA SER A 44 -20.08 -23.35 1.05
C SER A 44 -19.53 -22.34 2.07
N PRO A 45 -19.97 -22.33 3.34
CA PRO A 45 -19.47 -21.41 4.34
C PRO A 45 -17.92 -21.35 4.39
N GLU A 46 -17.25 -22.47 4.14
CA GLU A 46 -15.80 -22.58 4.05
C GLU A 46 -15.21 -21.81 2.85
N GLN A 47 -15.84 -21.91 1.67
CA GLN A 47 -15.45 -21.13 0.49
C GLN A 47 -15.68 -19.63 0.69
N GLN A 48 -16.69 -19.26 1.48
CA GLN A 48 -16.96 -17.85 1.80
C GLN A 48 -15.91 -17.29 2.75
N ILE A 49 -15.47 -18.07 3.75
CA ILE A 49 -14.31 -17.72 4.60
C ILE A 49 -13.05 -17.59 3.77
N GLN A 50 -12.79 -18.50 2.82
CA GLN A 50 -11.59 -18.44 1.98
C GLN A 50 -11.56 -17.22 1.04
N VAL A 51 -12.72 -16.79 0.54
CA VAL A 51 -12.85 -15.54 -0.22
C VAL A 51 -12.67 -14.31 0.68
N LEU A 52 -13.22 -14.35 1.91
CA LEU A 52 -13.05 -13.29 2.90
C LEU A 52 -11.59 -13.17 3.35
N ASP A 53 -10.90 -14.27 3.64
CA ASP A 53 -9.47 -14.30 3.95
C ASP A 53 -8.65 -13.72 2.79
N GLY A 54 -8.95 -14.14 1.54
CA GLY A 54 -8.30 -13.58 0.35
C GLY A 54 -8.65 -12.11 0.05
N GLN A 55 -9.72 -11.56 0.63
CA GLN A 55 -10.03 -10.13 0.58
C GLN A 55 -9.36 -9.36 1.72
N ILE A 56 -9.28 -9.96 2.91
CA ILE A 56 -8.57 -9.44 4.08
C ILE A 56 -7.07 -9.35 3.78
N ASP A 57 -6.46 -10.38 3.19
CA ASP A 57 -5.04 -10.37 2.80
C ASP A 57 -4.72 -9.27 1.79
N ARG A 58 -5.62 -9.03 0.82
CA ARG A 58 -5.48 -7.91 -0.13
C ARG A 58 -5.66 -6.56 0.55
N GLY A 59 -6.59 -6.46 1.49
CA GLY A 59 -6.77 -5.29 2.35
C GLY A 59 -5.52 -4.99 3.17
N LEU A 60 -4.96 -6.00 3.85
CA LEU A 60 -3.74 -5.91 4.64
C LEU A 60 -2.51 -5.57 3.78
N GLN A 61 -2.41 -6.08 2.55
CA GLN A 61 -1.35 -5.68 1.62
C GLN A 61 -1.50 -4.21 1.19
N GLN A 62 -2.71 -3.76 0.91
CA GLN A 62 -2.97 -2.38 0.51
C GLN A 62 -2.82 -1.39 1.67
N GLU A 63 -3.23 -1.77 2.88
CA GLU A 63 -2.93 -1.07 4.13
C GLU A 63 -1.44 -1.08 4.43
N GLY A 64 -0.75 -2.20 4.23
CA GLY A 64 0.71 -2.28 4.35
C GLY A 64 1.43 -1.38 3.35
N HIS A 65 0.94 -1.27 2.10
CA HIS A 65 1.44 -0.31 1.11
C HIS A 65 1.13 1.15 1.49
N LEU A 66 -0.04 1.41 2.07
CA LEU A 66 -0.42 2.74 2.53
C LEU A 66 0.40 3.16 3.76
N GLU A 67 0.59 2.25 4.72
CA GLU A 67 1.50 2.42 5.85
C GLU A 67 2.92 2.61 5.34
N GLN A 68 3.41 1.85 4.37
CA GLN A 68 4.73 2.08 3.76
C GLN A 68 4.84 3.43 3.04
N THR A 69 3.76 3.93 2.46
CA THR A 69 3.71 5.26 1.83
C THR A 69 3.72 6.38 2.88
N ILE A 70 2.97 6.21 3.98
CA ILE A 70 2.92 7.14 5.11
C ILE A 70 4.20 7.07 5.96
N GLU A 71 4.79 5.89 6.10
CA GLU A 71 6.12 5.69 6.65
C GLU A 71 7.21 6.23 5.71
N GLY A 72 6.99 6.22 4.39
CA GLY A 72 7.80 6.95 3.41
C GLY A 72 7.72 8.48 3.59
N LEU A 73 6.61 8.98 4.17
CA LEU A 73 6.44 10.35 4.66
C LEU A 73 6.99 10.55 6.10
N LYS A 74 7.87 9.67 6.59
CA LYS A 74 8.78 9.95 7.74
C LYS A 74 9.77 11.02 7.29
N ARG A 75 9.27 12.25 7.30
CA ARG A 75 9.80 13.45 6.66
C ARG A 75 11.14 13.85 7.27
N PHE A 76 12.22 13.58 6.54
CA PHE A 76 13.37 14.46 6.60
C PHE A 76 12.91 15.83 6.12
N ALA A 77 12.93 16.83 7.00
CA ALA A 77 12.37 18.15 6.72
C ALA A 77 13.29 19.26 7.23
N LEU A 78 13.22 20.40 6.57
CA LEU A 78 13.78 21.65 7.02
C LEU A 78 12.73 22.44 7.80
N VAL A 79 13.13 22.91 8.97
CA VAL A 79 12.33 23.79 9.83
C VAL A 79 13.12 25.06 10.10
N GLY A 80 12.47 26.21 9.94
CA GLY A 80 13.04 27.54 10.14
C GLY A 80 12.42 28.57 9.19
N GLU A 81 12.79 29.83 9.38
CA GLU A 81 12.30 30.94 8.56
C GLU A 81 13.10 31.07 7.26
N ALA A 82 12.42 31.45 6.18
CA ALA A 82 13.03 31.74 4.88
C ALA A 82 13.64 33.15 4.83
N ARG A 83 14.60 33.42 5.74
CA ARG A 83 15.17 34.75 5.94
C ARG A 83 16.68 34.70 6.19
N GLU A 84 17.41 35.69 5.70
CA GLU A 84 18.83 35.86 6.00
C GLU A 84 19.09 35.87 7.52
N GLY A 85 20.17 35.20 7.93
CA GLY A 85 20.56 35.08 9.33
C GLY A 85 19.78 34.03 10.13
N ALA A 86 18.61 33.59 9.63
CA ALA A 86 17.83 32.54 10.28
C ALA A 86 18.55 31.19 10.25
N LEU A 87 18.25 30.36 11.25
CA LEU A 87 18.80 29.02 11.39
C LEU A 87 17.78 27.99 10.89
N LEU A 88 18.13 27.28 9.82
CA LEU A 88 17.41 26.10 9.38
C LEU A 88 17.93 24.87 10.10
N LYS A 89 17.01 24.03 10.57
CA LYS A 89 17.31 22.75 11.23
C LYS A 89 16.72 21.60 10.44
N THR A 90 17.45 20.49 10.39
CA THR A 90 16.92 19.25 9.83
C THR A 90 16.23 18.42 10.89
N GLU A 91 14.94 18.24 10.72
CA GLU A 91 14.16 17.29 11.50
C GLU A 91 14.21 15.93 10.82
N LEU A 92 14.58 14.92 11.61
CA LEU A 92 14.58 13.53 11.21
C LEU A 92 13.71 12.82 12.23
N ASN A 93 12.64 12.16 11.80
CA ASN A 93 11.88 11.28 12.68
C ASN A 93 12.59 9.91 12.70
N PRO A 94 13.26 9.53 13.80
CA PRO A 94 14.04 8.32 13.84
C PRO A 94 13.10 7.12 13.91
N ARG A 95 12.95 6.41 12.80
CA ARG A 95 12.48 5.02 12.84
C ARG A 95 13.21 4.20 11.79
N SER A 96 14.52 4.10 11.95
CA SER A 96 15.34 3.12 11.23
C SER A 96 16.46 2.67 12.17
N ALA A 97 16.28 1.51 12.78
CA ALA A 97 17.23 0.89 13.71
C ALA A 97 18.52 0.38 13.03
N ASP A 98 18.70 0.64 11.72
CA ASP A 98 19.75 0.06 10.88
C ASP A 98 20.46 1.09 9.98
N VAL A 99 20.84 2.24 10.54
CA VAL A 99 21.67 3.21 9.82
C VAL A 99 23.02 3.35 10.50
N GLU A 100 24.11 3.13 9.74
CA GLU A 100 25.48 3.27 10.23
C GLU A 100 26.03 4.68 10.06
N GLU A 101 25.63 5.37 8.98
CA GLU A 101 26.13 6.71 8.64
C GLU A 101 24.99 7.59 8.11
N LEU A 102 24.91 8.81 8.64
CA LEU A 102 23.91 9.83 8.32
C LEU A 102 24.62 11.14 7.95
N ASP A 103 24.78 11.40 6.66
CA ASP A 103 25.36 12.65 6.17
C ASP A 103 24.27 13.59 5.63
N VAL A 104 24.43 14.89 5.87
CA VAL A 104 23.53 15.91 5.36
C VAL A 104 24.30 16.90 4.51
N HIS A 105 23.85 17.08 3.28
CA HIS A 105 24.37 18.05 2.33
C HIS A 105 23.32 19.10 1.97
N TRP A 106 23.75 20.35 1.84
CA TRP A 106 22.87 21.47 1.53
C TRP A 106 22.99 21.87 0.07
N TYR A 107 21.86 22.22 -0.52
CA TYR A 107 21.73 22.62 -1.91
C TYR A 107 20.97 23.93 -2.02
N ARG A 108 21.38 24.73 -3.00
CA ARG A 108 20.77 26.01 -3.34
C ARG A 108 20.41 26.05 -4.82
N ARG A 109 19.29 26.68 -5.15
CA ARG A 109 18.95 27.04 -6.53
C ARG A 109 18.30 28.41 -6.62
N SER A 110 18.49 29.09 -7.76
CA SER A 110 17.60 30.17 -8.17
C SER A 110 16.27 29.60 -8.66
N GLU A 111 15.26 30.46 -8.86
CA GLU A 111 13.88 30.07 -9.20
C GLU A 111 13.78 29.05 -10.36
N GLN A 112 14.60 29.21 -11.40
CA GLN A 112 14.65 28.34 -12.59
C GLN A 112 16.00 27.63 -12.75
N GLY A 113 16.88 27.74 -11.75
CA GLY A 113 18.24 27.21 -11.82
C GLY A 113 18.35 25.74 -11.40
N ASN A 114 19.51 25.15 -11.69
CA ASN A 114 19.88 23.84 -11.18
C ASN A 114 20.27 23.91 -9.69
N TRP A 115 19.99 22.83 -8.96
CA TRP A 115 20.48 22.66 -7.59
C TRP A 115 22.00 22.58 -7.59
N THR A 116 22.62 23.48 -6.82
CA THR A 116 24.07 23.56 -6.64
C THR A 116 24.40 23.23 -5.19
N LEU A 117 25.44 22.40 -4.98
CA LEU A 117 25.93 22.05 -3.66
C LEU A 117 26.45 23.31 -2.94
N VAL A 118 26.09 23.48 -1.69
CA VAL A 118 26.66 24.50 -0.80
C VAL A 118 27.81 23.86 -0.04
N GLU A 119 29.05 24.07 -0.46
CA GLU A 119 30.23 23.40 0.10
C GLU A 119 30.44 23.67 1.60
N SER A 120 30.08 24.87 2.06
CA SER A 120 30.13 25.23 3.49
C SER A 120 28.97 24.65 4.30
N GLY A 121 27.93 24.13 3.63
CA GLY A 121 26.74 23.59 4.25
C GLY A 121 26.88 22.09 4.48
N SER A 122 27.27 21.70 5.69
CA SER A 122 27.29 20.31 6.13
C SER A 122 26.62 20.15 7.49
N GLY A 123 26.08 18.95 7.72
CA GLY A 123 25.42 18.63 8.99
C GLY A 123 23.97 19.13 9.08
N ARG A 124 23.40 18.99 10.28
CA ARG A 124 21.95 19.09 10.51
C ARG A 124 21.42 20.51 10.65
N ASN A 125 22.29 21.51 10.69
CA ASN A 125 21.90 22.90 10.86
C ASN A 125 22.59 23.75 9.80
N TYR A 126 21.88 24.76 9.29
CA TYR A 126 22.42 25.69 8.31
C TYR A 126 21.97 27.10 8.62
N ARG A 127 22.92 28.02 8.72
CA ARG A 127 22.62 29.45 8.89
C ARG A 127 22.54 30.08 7.51
N ILE A 128 21.39 30.65 7.19
CA ILE A 128 21.15 31.32 5.93
C ILE A 128 22.06 32.54 5.83
N GLY A 129 22.82 32.62 4.73
CA GLY A 129 23.75 33.73 4.47
C GLY A 129 23.32 34.63 3.32
N PRO A 130 24.05 35.74 3.09
CA PRO A 130 23.73 36.71 2.03
C PRO A 130 23.67 36.09 0.63
N LYS A 131 24.50 35.05 0.38
CA LYS A 131 24.52 34.37 -0.92
C LYS A 131 23.26 33.55 -1.20
N ASP A 132 22.40 33.35 -0.21
CA ASP A 132 21.19 32.54 -0.32
C ASP A 132 19.95 33.39 -0.60
N GLN A 133 20.05 34.72 -0.49
CA GLN A 133 18.98 35.65 -0.84
C GLN A 133 18.40 35.36 -2.23
N GLN A 134 17.08 35.47 -2.37
CA GLN A 134 16.30 35.17 -3.58
C GLN A 134 16.41 33.71 -4.07
N ASN A 135 17.20 32.86 -3.41
CA ASN A 135 17.33 31.46 -3.74
C ASN A 135 16.42 30.60 -2.87
N GLN A 136 16.32 29.34 -3.25
CA GLN A 136 15.68 28.28 -2.49
C GLN A 136 16.73 27.33 -1.94
N LEU A 137 16.49 26.80 -0.75
CA LEU A 137 17.35 25.87 -0.04
C LEU A 137 16.66 24.52 0.14
N MET A 138 17.45 23.45 0.02
CA MET A 138 17.06 22.06 0.26
C MET A 138 18.23 21.35 0.94
N ALA A 139 17.95 20.39 1.81
CA ALA A 139 18.95 19.45 2.29
C ALA A 139 18.70 18.07 1.69
N VAL A 140 19.77 17.29 1.57
CA VAL A 140 19.73 15.88 1.16
C VAL A 140 20.42 15.06 2.23
N LEU A 141 19.70 14.11 2.79
CA LEU A 141 20.21 13.10 3.70
C LEU A 141 20.76 11.93 2.89
N VAL A 142 22.01 11.54 3.15
CA VAL A 142 22.64 10.34 2.61
C VAL A 142 22.67 9.30 3.73
N VAL A 143 22.04 8.16 3.48
CA VAL A 143 21.91 7.05 4.41
C VAL A 143 22.67 5.87 3.83
N ARG A 144 23.65 5.33 4.57
CA ARG A 144 24.24 4.02 4.27
C ARG A 144 23.63 2.97 5.19
N ASN A 145 23.02 1.94 4.60
CA ASN A 145 22.54 0.79 5.36
C ASN A 145 23.69 -0.19 5.64
N ARG A 146 23.49 -1.15 6.55
CA ARG A 146 24.51 -2.17 6.88
C ARG A 146 24.93 -3.04 5.69
N ASP A 147 24.08 -3.15 4.68
CA ASP A 147 24.38 -3.88 3.44
C ASP A 147 25.24 -3.07 2.44
N GLY A 148 25.62 -1.84 2.79
CA GLY A 148 26.40 -0.93 1.94
C GLY A 148 25.60 -0.15 0.90
N ASN A 149 24.29 -0.33 0.81
CA ASN A 149 23.41 0.43 -0.07
C ASN A 149 23.28 1.88 0.39
N ILE A 150 23.39 2.81 -0.57
CA ILE A 150 23.25 4.25 -0.33
C ILE A 150 21.86 4.71 -0.77
N ARG A 151 21.12 5.32 0.16
CA ARG A 151 19.85 6.00 -0.09
C ARG A 151 20.01 7.50 0.09
N ARG A 152 19.40 8.27 -0.80
CA ARG A 152 19.33 9.73 -0.72
C ARG A 152 17.90 10.17 -0.51
N ILE A 153 17.67 11.00 0.50
CA ILE A 153 16.34 11.49 0.88
C ILE A 153 16.39 13.02 0.88
N SER A 154 15.60 13.65 0.02
CA SER A 154 15.51 15.12 -0.06
C SER A 154 14.51 15.65 0.97
N SER A 155 14.79 16.85 1.49
CA SER A 155 13.86 17.57 2.36
C SER A 155 12.77 18.31 1.55
N ASN A 156 11.87 18.99 2.26
CA ASN A 156 11.13 20.13 1.68
C ASN A 156 12.09 21.26 1.27
N VAL A 157 11.57 22.18 0.46
CA VAL A 157 12.27 23.37 0.00
C VAL A 157 11.85 24.57 0.86
N ILE A 158 12.82 25.40 1.26
CA ILE A 158 12.58 26.69 1.93
C ILE A 158 13.08 27.82 1.03
N GLY A 159 12.22 28.80 0.78
CA GLY A 159 12.54 29.99 0.00
C GLY A 159 11.37 30.44 -0.90
N PRO A 160 11.54 31.53 -1.66
CA PRO A 160 12.77 32.32 -1.79
C PRO A 160 13.19 32.96 -0.47
N ILE A 161 14.50 33.03 -0.22
CA ILE A 161 15.04 33.66 0.97
C ILE A 161 14.88 35.18 0.88
N SER A 162 14.28 35.75 1.92
CA SER A 162 14.13 37.19 2.12
C SER A 162 15.27 37.77 2.96
N ASP A 163 15.40 39.10 2.95
CA ASP A 163 16.33 39.86 3.80
C ASP A 163 15.93 39.84 5.28
#